data_AF-A0A382M9Z2-F1
#
_entry.id   AF-A0A382M9Z2-F1
#
_cell.length_a   1.000
_cell.length_b   1.000
_cell.length_c   1.000
_cell.angle_alpha   90.00
_cell.angle_beta   90.00
_cell.angle_gamma   90.00
#
_symmetry.space_group_name_H-M   'P 1'
#
loop_
_entity.id
_entity.type
_entity.pdbx_description
1 polymer ?
#
loop_
_entity_poly.entity_id
_entity_poly.type
_entity_poly.pdbx_seq_one_letter_code
_entity_poly.pdbx_strand_id
1 'polypeptide(L)'
;MAVELPQGTHNAQPFRDGVLFNDSEDNVLRYTGRGEGEEDRAMAMPKYNPDKLTHKTEDQKLARPGFARGLCPISSSVVAGGASPSTVSLYDLAQNKMLVSVQLSNDVRNAIHGLEVWPF
;
A
#
# COMPACT_ATOMS: atom_id res chain seq x y z
N MET A 1 -18.95 -16.13 -13.93
CA MET A 1 -17.97 -16.25 -12.84
C MET A 1 -17.63 -14.86 -12.37
N ALA A 2 -17.81 -14.56 -11.09
CA ALA A 2 -17.29 -13.33 -10.50
C ALA A 2 -15.82 -13.56 -10.14
N VAL A 3 -14.98 -12.55 -10.36
CA VAL A 3 -13.59 -12.54 -9.89
C VAL A 3 -13.56 -11.66 -8.65
N GLU A 4 -12.95 -12.14 -7.57
CA GLU A 4 -12.87 -11.45 -6.29
C GLU A 4 -11.47 -10.84 -6.09
N LEU A 5 -11.40 -9.79 -5.27
CA LEU A 5 -10.11 -9.25 -4.84
C LEU A 5 -9.43 -10.22 -3.86
N PRO A 6 -8.08 -10.29 -3.85
CA PRO A 6 -7.37 -11.07 -2.86
C PRO A 6 -7.77 -10.70 -1.44
N GLN A 7 -7.81 -11.70 -0.55
CA GLN A 7 -8.02 -11.47 0.88
C GLN A 7 -6.95 -10.50 1.40
N GLY A 8 -7.37 -9.58 2.29
CA GLY A 8 -6.48 -8.53 2.81
C GLY A 8 -6.40 -7.28 1.94
N THR A 9 -7.11 -7.24 0.81
CA THR A 9 -7.31 -5.99 0.07
C THR A 9 -8.15 -5.02 0.88
N HIS A 10 -7.64 -3.81 1.12
CA HIS A 10 -8.34 -2.77 1.88
C HIS A 10 -8.85 -1.62 0.99
N ASN A 11 -8.06 -1.21 -0.01
CA ASN A 11 -8.49 -0.31 -1.08
C ASN A 11 -8.09 -0.90 -2.42
N ALA A 12 -8.99 -0.77 -3.39
CA ALA A 12 -8.76 -1.14 -4.77
C ALA A 12 -9.49 -0.19 -5.70
N GLN A 13 -8.97 -0.01 -6.91
CA GLN A 13 -9.67 0.71 -7.97
C GLN A 13 -9.23 0.20 -9.35
N PRO A 14 -10.10 0.31 -10.37
CA PRO A 14 -9.64 0.21 -11.75
C PRO A 14 -8.54 1.25 -12.01
N PHE A 15 -7.46 0.83 -12.65
CA PHE A 15 -6.36 1.73 -12.97
C PHE A 15 -5.71 1.28 -14.27
N ARG A 16 -5.61 2.19 -15.24
CA ARG A 16 -5.23 1.86 -16.62
C ARG A 16 -6.13 0.73 -17.16
N ASP A 17 -5.54 -0.31 -17.73
CA ASP A 17 -6.23 -1.52 -18.17
C ASP A 17 -6.46 -2.52 -17.03
N GLY A 18 -5.87 -2.32 -15.85
CA GLY A 18 -5.82 -3.30 -14.76
C GLY A 18 -6.53 -2.88 -13.48
N VAL A 19 -6.07 -3.45 -12.37
CA VAL A 19 -6.52 -3.13 -11.01
C VAL A 19 -5.33 -2.75 -10.16
N LEU A 20 -5.46 -1.65 -9.45
CA LEU A 20 -4.49 -1.17 -8.46
C LEU A 20 -5.10 -1.38 -7.08
N PHE A 21 -4.36 -1.99 -6.17
CA PHE A 21 -4.83 -2.30 -4.82
C PHE A 21 -3.69 -2.38 -3.82
N ASN A 22 -4.01 -2.22 -2.54
CA ASN A 22 -3.10 -2.61 -1.47
C ASN A 22 -3.39 -4.05 -1.04
N ASP A 23 -2.35 -4.74 -0.62
CA ASP A 23 -2.42 -6.12 -0.12
C ASP A 23 -1.82 -6.13 1.29
N SER A 24 -2.69 -6.15 2.29
CA SER A 24 -2.25 -6.16 3.69
C SER A 24 -1.68 -7.51 4.10
N GLU A 25 -2.05 -8.64 3.49
CA GLU A 25 -1.47 -9.94 3.85
C GLU A 25 0.02 -9.97 3.49
N ASP A 26 0.35 -9.54 2.27
CA ASP A 26 1.73 -9.51 1.78
C ASP A 26 2.48 -8.22 2.08
N ASN A 27 1.80 -7.18 2.58
CA ASN A 27 2.35 -5.86 2.89
C ASN A 27 2.94 -5.17 1.65
N VAL A 28 2.17 -5.15 0.56
CA VAL A 28 2.59 -4.58 -0.71
C VAL A 28 1.53 -3.65 -1.30
N LEU A 29 1.96 -2.74 -2.16
CA LEU A 29 1.11 -2.11 -3.15
C LEU A 29 1.21 -2.93 -4.44
N ARG A 30 0.06 -3.32 -4.99
CA ARG A 30 -0.03 -4.14 -6.20
C ARG A 30 -0.71 -3.39 -7.33
N TYR A 31 -0.20 -3.62 -8.53
CA TYR A 31 -0.91 -3.38 -9.77
C TYR A 31 -0.89 -4.68 -10.57
N THR A 32 -2.04 -5.05 -11.10
CA THR A 32 -2.20 -6.21 -11.98
C THR A 32 -2.84 -5.75 -13.28
N GLY A 33 -2.07 -5.79 -14.36
CA GLY A 33 -2.53 -5.41 -15.71
C GLY A 33 -3.48 -6.47 -16.31
N ARG A 34 -4.11 -6.16 -17.45
CA ARG A 34 -4.85 -7.18 -18.22
C ARG A 34 -3.86 -7.90 -19.15
N GLY A 35 -3.79 -9.22 -19.08
CA GLY A 35 -2.95 -10.02 -19.98
C GLY A 35 -2.23 -11.17 -19.27
N GLU A 36 -1.08 -11.58 -19.81
CA GLU A 36 -0.26 -12.70 -19.29
C GLU A 36 0.65 -12.30 -18.10
N GLY A 37 0.36 -11.18 -17.42
CA GLY A 37 1.08 -10.77 -16.19
C GLY A 37 2.35 -9.93 -16.39
N GLU A 38 2.65 -9.45 -17.61
CA GLU A 38 3.88 -8.67 -17.88
C GLU A 38 3.97 -7.35 -17.08
N GLU A 39 2.83 -6.74 -16.75
CA GLU A 39 2.75 -5.54 -15.92
C GLU A 39 2.39 -5.80 -14.45
N ASP A 40 2.52 -7.03 -13.96
CA ASP A 40 2.31 -7.28 -12.54
C ASP A 40 3.40 -6.62 -11.70
N ARG A 41 2.97 -5.78 -10.76
CA ARG A 41 3.84 -5.05 -9.84
C ARG A 41 3.42 -5.39 -8.42
N ALA A 42 4.41 -5.66 -7.57
CA ALA A 42 4.24 -5.83 -6.14
C ALA A 42 5.41 -5.13 -5.45
N MET A 43 5.12 -4.02 -4.79
CA MET A 43 6.13 -3.19 -4.15
C MET A 43 5.88 -3.15 -2.65
N ALA A 44 6.88 -3.56 -1.87
CA ALA A 44 6.77 -3.67 -0.43
C ALA A 44 6.47 -2.33 0.24
N MET A 45 5.67 -2.40 1.31
CA MET A 45 5.64 -1.36 2.33
C MET A 45 7.03 -1.26 2.99
N PRO A 46 7.45 -0.05 3.38
CA PRO A 46 8.74 0.13 4.03
C PRO A 46 8.79 -0.59 5.37
N LYS A 47 9.96 -1.12 5.71
CA LYS A 47 10.21 -1.75 7.01
C LYS A 47 10.91 -0.76 7.92
N TYR A 48 10.49 -0.74 9.18
CA TYR A 48 11.08 0.12 10.21
C TYR A 48 11.74 -0.73 11.29
N ASN A 49 12.74 -0.14 11.96
CA ASN A 49 13.40 -0.79 13.08
C ASN A 49 12.35 -1.07 14.19
N PRO A 50 12.11 -2.35 14.56
CA PRO A 50 11.13 -2.72 15.58
C PRO A 50 11.36 -2.05 16.93
N ASP A 51 12.60 -1.71 17.28
CA ASP A 51 12.95 -1.07 18.56
C ASP A 51 12.49 0.38 18.64
N LYS A 52 12.25 1.02 17.48
CA LYS A 52 11.73 2.38 17.40
C LYS A 52 10.20 2.44 17.37
N LEU A 53 9.54 1.30 17.17
CA LEU A 53 8.08 1.22 17.11
C LEU A 53 7.46 1.20 18.52
N THR A 54 6.37 1.92 18.68
CA THR A 54 5.61 2.04 19.93
C THR A 54 4.25 1.36 19.82
N HIS A 55 3.67 1.01 20.97
CA HIS A 55 2.35 0.36 21.06
C HIS A 55 2.24 -0.93 20.24
N LYS A 56 3.35 -1.68 20.19
CA LYS A 56 3.38 -3.04 19.64
C LYS A 56 2.42 -3.91 20.47
N THR A 57 1.61 -4.71 19.78
CA THR A 57 0.70 -5.69 20.39
C THR A 57 1.15 -7.09 20.01
N GLU A 58 0.84 -8.07 20.85
CA GLU A 58 1.02 -9.49 20.54
C GLU A 58 -0.01 -9.96 19.49
N ASP A 59 -1.21 -9.35 19.48
CA ASP A 59 -2.23 -9.61 18.46
C ASP A 59 -1.97 -8.81 17.20
N GLN A 60 -1.23 -9.42 16.29
CA GLN A 60 -0.88 -8.85 14.99
C GLN A 60 -2.08 -8.66 14.06
N LYS A 61 -3.26 -9.24 14.34
CA LYS A 61 -4.48 -8.97 13.57
C LYS A 61 -5.06 -7.60 13.92
N LEU A 62 -4.88 -7.15 15.16
CA LEU A 62 -5.36 -5.85 15.61
C LEU A 62 -4.48 -4.72 15.08
N ALA A 63 -3.16 -4.80 15.31
CA ALA A 63 -2.21 -3.80 14.86
C ALA A 63 -0.81 -4.40 14.67
N ARG A 64 -0.25 -4.24 13.47
CA ARG A 64 1.14 -4.58 13.15
C ARG A 64 1.70 -3.59 12.13
N PRO A 65 3.02 -3.35 12.08
CA PRO A 65 3.61 -2.53 11.04
C PRO A 65 3.41 -3.17 9.66
N GLY A 66 3.34 -2.33 8.63
CA GLY A 66 3.26 -2.75 7.23
C GLY A 66 1.86 -3.02 6.70
N PHE A 67 0.79 -2.86 7.49
CA PHE A 67 -0.58 -2.99 6.97
C PHE A 67 -0.81 -1.98 5.85
N ALA A 68 -0.78 -2.46 4.61
CA ALA A 68 -0.92 -1.65 3.41
C ALA A 68 -2.37 -1.18 3.26
N ARG A 69 -2.57 0.13 3.33
CA ARG A 69 -3.89 0.79 3.34
C ARG A 69 -3.77 2.21 2.81
N GLY A 70 -4.85 2.81 2.31
CA GLY A 70 -4.76 4.08 1.60
C GLY A 70 -4.10 3.91 0.24
N LEU A 71 -4.75 4.45 -0.78
CA LEU A 71 -4.35 4.26 -2.16
C LEU A 71 -4.75 5.47 -2.98
N CYS A 72 -3.77 6.15 -3.58
CA CYS A 72 -4.01 7.37 -4.33
C CYS A 72 -3.10 7.40 -5.57
N PRO A 73 -3.63 7.14 -6.77
CA PRO A 73 -2.91 7.38 -8.01
C PRO A 73 -2.65 8.88 -8.16
N ILE A 74 -1.39 9.26 -8.36
CA ILE A 74 -0.97 10.66 -8.56
C ILE A 74 -0.84 10.97 -10.05
N SER A 75 -0.40 9.99 -10.83
CA SER A 75 -0.28 10.10 -12.29
C SER A 75 -0.53 8.76 -12.95
N SER A 76 -0.26 8.65 -14.26
CA SER A 76 -0.32 7.37 -14.94
C SER A 76 0.67 6.35 -14.38
N SER A 77 1.81 6.73 -13.81
CA SER A 77 2.83 5.78 -13.29
C SER A 77 3.12 5.90 -11.79
N VAL A 78 2.82 7.04 -11.18
CA VAL A 78 3.14 7.30 -9.78
C VAL A 78 1.91 7.10 -8.91
N VAL A 79 2.07 6.34 -7.83
CA VAL A 79 1.01 6.04 -6.88
C VAL A 79 1.51 6.28 -5.46
N ALA A 80 0.70 6.93 -4.63
CA ALA A 80 0.89 6.95 -3.19
C ALA A 80 0.18 5.76 -2.53
N GLY A 81 0.92 5.02 -1.71
CA GLY A 81 0.41 3.96 -0.85
C GLY A 81 0.65 4.31 0.62
N GLY A 82 -0.34 4.03 1.46
CA GLY A 82 -0.22 4.20 2.89
C GLY A 82 0.10 2.90 3.63
N ALA A 83 0.60 3.02 4.85
CA ALA A 83 0.79 1.88 5.75
C ALA A 83 0.71 2.26 7.23
N SER A 84 0.63 1.25 8.10
CA SER A 84 0.98 1.35 9.52
C SER A 84 2.51 1.22 9.74
N PRO A 85 3.08 1.88 10.76
CA PRO A 85 2.50 3.04 11.42
C PRO A 85 2.41 4.22 10.43
N SER A 86 1.47 5.16 10.59
CA SER A 86 1.14 6.26 9.64
C SER A 86 2.27 6.63 8.67
N THR A 87 2.35 5.91 7.57
CA THR A 87 3.42 6.03 6.57
C THR A 87 2.79 6.31 5.23
N VAL A 88 3.38 7.21 4.46
CA VAL A 88 3.03 7.46 3.06
C VAL A 88 4.27 7.18 2.23
N SER A 89 4.12 6.34 1.20
CA SER A 89 5.19 6.01 0.26
C SER A 89 4.74 6.31 -1.16
N LEU A 90 5.65 6.87 -1.97
CA LEU A 90 5.44 7.02 -3.40
C LEU A 90 6.09 5.87 -4.14
N TYR A 91 5.38 5.32 -5.11
CA TYR A 91 5.81 4.21 -5.94
C TYR A 91 5.74 4.60 -7.41
N ASP A 92 6.73 4.17 -8.18
CA ASP A 92 6.72 4.23 -9.64
C ASP A 92 6.46 2.83 -10.20
N LEU A 93 5.31 2.65 -10.82
CA LEU A 93 4.86 1.38 -11.38
C LEU A 93 5.70 0.93 -12.57
N ALA A 94 6.17 1.88 -13.40
CA ALA A 94 6.99 1.56 -14.57
C ALA A 94 8.35 1.00 -14.15
N GLN A 95 8.92 1.55 -13.07
CA GLN A 95 10.21 1.14 -12.52
C GLN A 95 10.10 0.05 -11.45
N ASN A 96 8.88 -0.34 -11.09
CA ASN A 96 8.56 -1.28 -10.01
C ASN A 96 9.31 -0.98 -8.71
N LYS A 97 9.35 0.31 -8.31
CA LYS A 97 10.14 0.74 -7.16
C LYS A 97 9.43 1.78 -6.30
N MET A 98 9.76 1.77 -5.03
CA MET A 98 9.48 2.87 -4.12
C MET A 98 10.42 4.04 -4.42
N LEU A 99 9.88 5.24 -4.59
CA LEU A 99 10.62 6.47 -4.82
C LEU A 99 11.05 7.14 -3.51
N VAL A 100 10.11 7.25 -2.58
CA VAL A 100 10.31 7.90 -1.28
C VAL A 100 9.28 7.38 -0.29
N SER A 101 9.60 7.43 1.00
CA SER A 101 8.68 7.11 2.07
C SER A 101 8.87 8.04 3.26
N VAL A 102 7.76 8.42 3.89
CA VAL A 102 7.72 9.26 5.07
C VAL A 102 6.85 8.58 6.13
N GLN A 103 7.45 8.33 7.29
CA GLN A 103 6.75 7.89 8.50
C GLN A 103 6.39 9.11 9.35
N LEU A 104 5.10 9.30 9.60
CA LEU A 104 4.56 10.41 10.39
C LEU A 104 4.43 10.08 11.88
N SER A 105 4.37 8.78 12.23
CA SER A 105 4.23 8.30 13.61
C SER A 105 5.00 7.00 13.80
N ASN A 106 5.49 6.78 15.03
CA ASN A 106 6.04 5.50 15.48
C ASN A 106 4.99 4.59 16.15
N ASP A 107 3.74 5.05 16.29
CA ASP A 107 2.64 4.27 16.88
C ASP A 107 2.06 3.31 15.84
N VAL A 108 2.24 2.00 16.07
CA VAL A 108 1.80 0.93 15.18
C VAL A 108 0.28 0.90 14.97
N ARG A 109 -0.50 1.48 15.89
CA ARG A 109 -1.96 1.55 15.78
C ARG A 109 -2.42 2.62 14.80
N ASN A 110 -1.58 3.60 14.49
CA ASN A 110 -1.90 4.64 13.54
C ASN A 110 -1.65 4.13 12.12
N ALA A 111 -2.64 4.24 11.23
CA ALA A 111 -2.49 3.84 9.84
C ALA A 111 -3.11 4.89 8.92
N ILE A 112 -2.55 5.04 7.72
CA ILE A 112 -3.18 5.82 6.67
C ILE A 112 -4.28 4.95 6.03
N HIS A 113 -5.55 5.37 6.14
CA HIS A 113 -6.69 4.60 5.60
C HIS A 113 -7.17 5.11 4.24
N GLY A 114 -6.98 6.39 3.96
CA GLY A 114 -7.36 7.05 2.71
C GLY A 114 -6.36 8.12 2.35
N LEU A 115 -6.19 8.36 1.05
CA LEU A 115 -5.31 9.35 0.45
C LEU A 115 -6.01 9.91 -0.78
N GLU A 116 -5.82 11.19 -1.06
CA GLU A 116 -6.37 11.87 -2.25
C GLU A 116 -5.44 13.03 -2.65
N VAL A 117 -5.40 13.38 -3.94
CA VAL A 117 -4.69 14.57 -4.42
C VAL A 117 -5.57 15.81 -4.25
N TRP A 118 -5.00 16.91 -3.75
CA TRP A 118 -5.67 18.21 -3.63
C TRP A 118 -5.12 19.22 -4.66
N PRO A 119 -5.89 20.20 -5.16
CA PRO A 119 -7.31 20.44 -4.96
C PRO A 119 -8.13 19.56 -5.89
N PHE A 120 -9.09 18.83 -5.34
CA PHE A 120 -10.06 18.11 -6.14
C PHE A 120 -11.00 19.06 -6.91
#